data_AF-A0A956XYS7-F1
#
_entry.id   AF-A0A956XYS7-F1
#
_cell.length_a   1.000
_cell.length_b   1.000
_cell.length_c   1.000
_cell.angle_alpha   90.00
_cell.angle_beta   90.00
_cell.angle_gamma   90.00
#
_symmetry.space_group_name_H-M   'P 1'
#
loop_
_entity.id
_entity.type
_entity.pdbx_description
1 polymer ?
#
loop_
_entity_poly.entity_id
_entity_poly.type
_entity_poly.pdbx_seq_one_letter_code
_entity_poly.pdbx_strand_id
1 'polypeptide(L)'
;IIWVGFGLFQTFYLLPAINTTDAAGLRVMSKMGKLPGFAIIMPAAALIATLAGLALYGIGSWHEFLNTLGGVFLTIGVIAGVLMFGHGFGLGAVTNKFMKAVNTWQGAGEAESGAEYQAVRDLGARLQSNARISAILGIITVLGMVLGPRFVSISLGG
;
A
#
# COMPACT_ATOMS: atom_id res chain seq x y z
N ILE A 1 6.72 -9.16 -5.32
CA ILE A 1 5.81 -9.90 -4.39
C ILE A 1 6.14 -9.59 -2.93
N ILE A 2 7.40 -9.64 -2.49
CA ILE A 2 7.78 -9.35 -1.08
C ILE A 2 7.22 -8.02 -0.57
N TRP A 3 7.27 -6.95 -1.37
CA TRP A 3 6.74 -5.64 -0.98
C TRP A 3 5.21 -5.65 -0.75
N VAL A 4 4.45 -6.41 -1.56
CA VAL A 4 3.00 -6.57 -1.40
C VAL A 4 2.71 -7.37 -0.14
N GLY A 5 3.41 -8.49 0.06
CA GLY A 5 3.27 -9.33 1.26
C GLY A 5 3.58 -8.55 2.53
N PHE A 6 4.61 -7.70 2.52
CA PHE A 6 4.93 -6.83 3.63
C PHE A 6 3.85 -5.76 3.86
N GLY A 7 3.31 -5.13 2.80
CA GLY A 7 2.20 -4.19 2.92
C GLY A 7 0.92 -4.83 3.49
N LEU A 8 0.61 -6.07 3.10
CA LEU A 8 -0.50 -6.85 3.65
C LEU A 8 -0.26 -7.22 5.11
N PHE A 9 0.94 -7.69 5.45
CA PHE A 9 1.34 -7.96 6.84
C PHE A 9 1.16 -6.71 7.71
N GLN A 10 1.64 -5.56 7.23
CA GLN A 10 1.48 -4.30 7.95
C GLN A 10 0.01 -3.93 8.17
N THR A 11 -0.81 -4.06 7.12
CA THR A 11 -2.21 -3.64 7.14
C THR A 11 -3.09 -4.52 8.02
N PHE A 12 -2.90 -5.85 7.94
CA PHE A 12 -3.79 -6.82 8.57
C PHE A 12 -3.28 -7.36 9.91
N TYR A 13 -1.99 -7.21 10.22
CA TYR A 13 -1.40 -7.76 11.45
C TYR A 13 -0.69 -6.69 12.29
N LEU A 14 0.25 -5.95 11.69
CA LEU A 14 1.07 -4.99 12.44
C LEU A 14 0.25 -3.80 12.96
N LEU A 15 -0.52 -3.13 12.08
CA LEU A 15 -1.33 -1.98 12.46
C LEU A 15 -2.39 -2.34 13.51
N PRO A 16 -3.14 -3.45 13.39
CA PRO A 16 -4.02 -3.89 14.47
C PRO A 16 -3.30 -4.15 15.79
N ALA A 17 -2.15 -4.83 15.79
CA ALA A 17 -1.38 -5.09 17.01
C ALA A 17 -0.87 -3.80 17.68
N ILE A 18 -0.47 -2.82 16.87
CA ILE A 18 -0.09 -1.49 17.35
C ILE A 18 -1.30 -0.78 17.99
N ASN A 19 -2.47 -0.85 17.36
CA ASN A 19 -3.67 -0.20 17.86
C ASN A 19 -4.20 -0.82 19.16
N THR A 20 -3.93 -2.10 19.43
CA THR A 20 -4.33 -2.76 20.68
C THR A 20 -3.37 -2.50 21.85
N THR A 21 -2.22 -1.87 21.60
CA THR A 21 -1.18 -1.60 22.62
C THR A 21 -1.06 -0.12 22.99
N ASP A 22 -2.03 0.70 22.54
CA ASP A 22 -2.17 2.13 22.84
C ASP A 22 -0.83 2.89 22.80
N ALA A 23 -0.42 3.46 23.94
CA ALA A 23 0.79 4.26 24.07
C ALA A 23 2.08 3.51 23.68
N ALA A 24 2.17 2.21 23.98
CA ALA A 24 3.33 1.40 23.62
C ALA A 24 3.41 1.22 22.10
N GLY A 25 2.28 0.98 21.44
CA GLY A 25 2.17 0.89 19.99
C GLY A 25 2.59 2.19 19.30
N LEU A 26 2.13 3.34 19.80
CA LEU A 26 2.50 4.65 19.26
C LEU A 26 4.01 4.94 19.39
N ARG A 27 4.66 4.51 20.48
CA ARG A 27 6.12 4.60 20.62
C ARG A 27 6.86 3.74 19.59
N VAL A 28 6.37 2.54 19.31
CA VAL A 28 6.93 1.67 18.27
C VAL A 28 6.78 2.34 16.90
N MET A 29 5.61 2.89 16.57
CA MET A 29 5.42 3.64 15.31
C MET A 29 6.33 4.86 15.21
N SER A 30 6.48 5.64 16.29
CA SER A 30 7.40 6.79 16.32
C SER A 30 8.84 6.37 16.00
N LYS A 31 9.32 5.28 16.60
CA LYS A 31 10.66 4.73 16.31
C LYS A 31 10.77 4.22 14.88
N MET A 32 9.78 3.50 14.38
CA MET A 32 9.77 2.99 13.01
C MET A 32 9.76 4.11 11.96
N GLY A 33 8.96 5.15 12.15
CA GLY A 33 8.89 6.27 11.20
C GLY A 33 10.15 7.14 11.17
N LYS A 34 11.05 7.02 12.16
CA LYS A 34 12.38 7.66 12.13
C LYS A 34 13.41 6.85 11.35
N LEU A 35 13.10 5.62 10.94
CA LEU A 35 14.02 4.80 10.15
C LEU A 35 14.13 5.39 8.73
N PRO A 36 15.34 5.74 8.25
CA PRO A 36 15.54 6.45 6.99
C PRO A 36 15.05 5.68 5.75
N GLY A 37 14.96 4.34 5.84
CA GLY A 37 14.48 3.49 4.76
C GLY A 37 12.96 3.32 4.70
N PHE A 38 12.23 3.53 5.80
CA PHE A 38 10.82 3.14 5.88
C PHE A 38 9.93 3.93 4.90
N ALA A 39 10.20 5.23 4.74
CA ALA A 39 9.44 6.11 3.87
C ALA A 39 9.81 5.99 2.38
N ILE A 40 11.00 5.48 2.06
CA ILE A 40 11.54 5.49 0.69
C ILE A 40 11.46 4.11 0.03
N ILE A 41 11.76 3.05 0.77
CA ILE A 41 11.87 1.70 0.22
C ILE A 41 10.54 1.22 -0.37
N MET A 42 9.43 1.47 0.33
CA MET A 42 8.10 1.02 -0.09
C MET A 42 7.63 1.72 -1.38
N PRO A 43 7.65 3.06 -1.50
CA PRO A 43 7.31 3.74 -2.75
C PRO A 43 8.26 3.40 -3.91
N ALA A 44 9.56 3.28 -3.65
CA ALA A 44 10.54 2.93 -4.69
C ALA A 44 10.28 1.52 -5.22
N ALA A 45 10.05 0.54 -4.35
CA ALA A 45 9.72 -0.83 -4.75
C ALA A 45 8.40 -0.91 -5.52
N ALA A 46 7.37 -0.14 -5.11
CA ALA A 46 6.10 -0.06 -5.81
C ALA A 46 6.24 0.58 -7.20
N LEU A 47 7.04 1.65 -7.33
CA LEU A 47 7.33 2.29 -8.61
C LEU A 47 8.05 1.34 -9.56
N ILE A 48 9.12 0.68 -9.10
CA ILE A 48 9.86 -0.30 -9.89
C ILE A 48 8.92 -1.44 -10.35
N ALA A 49 8.06 -1.94 -9.46
CA ALA A 49 7.10 -2.98 -9.80
C ALA A 49 6.06 -2.52 -10.83
N THR A 50 5.58 -1.28 -10.71
CA THR A 50 4.63 -0.68 -11.67
C THR A 50 5.28 -0.51 -13.04
N LEU A 51 6.51 0.00 -13.09
CA LEU A 51 7.27 0.15 -14.33
C LEU A 51 7.58 -1.21 -14.99
N ALA A 52 7.94 -2.22 -14.20
CA ALA A 52 8.14 -3.58 -14.71
C ALA A 52 6.84 -4.16 -15.30
N GLY A 53 5.70 -3.94 -14.64
CA GLY A 53 4.39 -4.34 -15.13
C GLY A 53 4.02 -3.65 -16.45
N LEU A 54 4.25 -2.34 -16.56
CA LEU A 54 4.04 -1.57 -17.80
C LEU A 54 4.99 -2.01 -18.93
N ALA A 55 6.25 -2.33 -18.62
CA ALA A 55 7.19 -2.84 -19.60
C ALA A 55 6.74 -4.21 -20.15
N LEU A 56 6.33 -5.13 -19.26
CA LEU A 56 5.72 -6.41 -19.63
C LEU A 56 4.46 -6.22 -20.48
N TYR A 57 3.63 -5.24 -20.11
CA TYR A 57 2.42 -4.87 -20.85
C TYR A 57 2.74 -4.48 -22.31
N GLY A 58 3.70 -3.56 -22.49
CA GLY A 58 4.08 -3.03 -23.79
C GLY A 58 4.75 -4.07 -24.69
N ILE A 59 5.56 -4.96 -24.11
CA ILE A 59 6.30 -5.98 -24.86
C ILE A 59 5.39 -7.15 -25.28
N GLY A 60 4.44 -7.56 -24.43
CA GLY A 60 3.71 -8.81 -24.63
C GLY A 60 2.28 -8.70 -25.17
N SER A 61 1.65 -7.52 -25.12
CA SER A 61 0.17 -7.47 -25.23
C SER A 61 -0.42 -6.23 -25.91
N TRP A 62 0.38 -5.36 -26.53
CA TRP A 62 -0.13 -4.13 -27.14
C TRP A 62 -1.17 -4.36 -28.26
N HIS A 63 -1.15 -5.53 -28.91
CA HIS A 63 -2.02 -5.86 -30.05
C HIS A 63 -3.23 -6.74 -29.70
N GLU A 64 -3.25 -7.40 -28.54
CA GLU A 64 -4.37 -8.25 -28.07
C GLU A 64 -5.27 -7.55 -27.04
N PHE A 65 -5.13 -6.22 -26.94
CA PHE A 65 -5.75 -5.36 -25.96
C PHE A 65 -7.27 -5.62 -25.85
N LEU A 66 -7.71 -6.13 -24.69
CA LEU A 66 -9.11 -6.49 -24.35
C LEU A 66 -9.79 -7.58 -25.20
N ASN A 67 -9.14 -8.07 -26.26
CA ASN A 67 -9.70 -9.10 -27.14
C ASN A 67 -9.57 -10.51 -26.55
N THR A 68 -8.70 -10.69 -25.57
CA THR A 68 -8.52 -11.95 -24.84
C THR A 68 -8.78 -11.75 -23.34
N LEU A 69 -9.29 -12.80 -22.67
CA LEU A 69 -9.47 -12.81 -21.21
C LEU A 69 -8.17 -12.43 -20.48
N GLY A 70 -7.02 -12.90 -20.98
CA GLY A 70 -5.71 -12.56 -20.45
C GLY A 70 -5.39 -11.06 -20.57
N GLY A 71 -5.64 -10.46 -21.73
CA GLY A 71 -5.50 -9.01 -21.94
C GLY A 71 -6.39 -8.18 -21.02
N VAL A 72 -7.62 -8.63 -20.73
CA VAL A 72 -8.54 -7.97 -19.79
C VAL A 72 -7.97 -7.96 -18.37
N PHE A 73 -7.59 -9.12 -17.82
CA PHE A 73 -7.02 -9.19 -16.46
C PHE A 73 -5.74 -8.37 -16.32
N LEU A 74 -4.89 -8.38 -17.35
CA LEU A 74 -3.63 -7.66 -17.36
C LEU A 74 -3.88 -6.14 -17.37
N THR A 75 -4.87 -5.68 -18.14
CA THR A 75 -5.29 -4.27 -18.20
C THR A 75 -5.89 -3.81 -16.87
N ILE A 76 -6.76 -4.61 -16.24
CA ILE A 76 -7.29 -4.34 -14.89
C ILE A 76 -6.15 -4.24 -13.87
N GLY A 77 -5.18 -5.16 -13.92
CA GLY A 77 -4.02 -5.16 -13.04
C GLY A 77 -3.19 -3.88 -13.20
N VAL A 78 -2.95 -3.42 -14.43
CA VAL A 78 -2.23 -2.17 -14.69
C VAL A 78 -3.00 -0.95 -14.17
N ILE A 79 -4.30 -0.86 -14.45
CA ILE A 79 -5.13 0.26 -13.97
C ILE A 79 -5.14 0.30 -12.44
N ALA A 80 -5.34 -0.85 -11.79
CA ALA A 80 -5.28 -0.95 -10.34
C ALA A 80 -3.91 -0.55 -9.79
N GLY A 81 -2.81 -0.92 -10.46
CA GLY A 81 -1.45 -0.55 -10.08
C GLY A 81 -1.20 0.96 -10.16
N VAL A 82 -1.66 1.60 -11.23
CA VAL A 82 -1.58 3.06 -11.40
C VAL A 82 -2.41 3.78 -10.34
N LEU A 83 -3.63 3.32 -10.07
CA LEU A 83 -4.47 3.87 -9.01
C LEU A 83 -3.83 3.68 -7.63
N MET A 84 -3.26 2.51 -7.35
CA MET A 84 -2.55 2.22 -6.10
C MET A 84 -1.37 3.17 -5.90
N PHE A 85 -0.59 3.39 -6.96
CA PHE A 85 0.55 4.30 -6.94
C PHE A 85 0.12 5.75 -6.68
N GLY A 86 -0.90 6.24 -7.39
CA GLY A 86 -1.47 7.58 -7.16
C GLY A 86 -2.05 7.74 -5.75
N HIS A 87 -2.76 6.73 -5.26
CA HIS A 87 -3.28 6.71 -3.89
C HIS A 87 -2.16 6.74 -2.84
N GLY A 88 -1.05 6.03 -3.10
CA GLY A 88 0.15 6.02 -2.26
C GLY A 88 0.77 7.41 -2.06
N PHE A 89 0.74 8.28 -3.07
CA PHE A 89 1.19 9.67 -2.93
C PHE A 89 0.33 10.46 -1.93
N GLY A 90 -0.99 10.35 -2.02
CA GLY A 90 -1.91 10.99 -1.06
C GLY A 90 -1.73 10.46 0.35
N LEU A 91 -1.49 9.15 0.49
CA LEU A 91 -1.21 8.52 1.78
C LEU A 91 0.05 9.07 2.46
N GLY A 92 1.10 9.39 1.69
CA GLY A 92 2.32 9.99 2.23
C GLY A 92 2.07 11.29 3.01
N ALA A 93 1.19 12.16 2.50
CA ALA A 93 0.83 13.39 3.20
C ALA A 93 0.11 13.13 4.53
N VAL A 94 -0.78 12.13 4.58
CA VAL A 94 -1.48 11.73 5.81
C VAL A 94 -0.52 11.09 6.81
N THR A 95 0.39 10.21 6.34
CA THR A 95 1.44 9.60 7.16
C THR A 95 2.32 10.66 7.82
N ASN A 96 2.74 11.68 7.06
CA ASN A 96 3.57 12.76 7.60
C ASN A 96 2.84 13.56 8.69
N LYS A 97 1.55 13.86 8.49
CA LYS A 97 0.71 14.53 9.50
C LYS A 97 0.58 13.68 10.76
N PHE A 98 0.31 12.39 10.60
CA PHE A 98 0.22 11.45 11.72
C PHE A 98 1.53 11.36 12.51
N MET A 99 2.65 11.17 11.82
CA MET A 99 3.96 11.10 12.48
C MET A 99 4.30 12.38 13.22
N LYS A 100 3.93 13.55 12.67
CA LYS A 100 4.06 14.83 13.37
C LYS A 100 3.21 14.85 14.65
N ALA A 101 1.94 14.45 14.56
CA ALA A 101 1.05 14.39 15.71
C ALA A 101 1.53 13.42 16.80
N VAL A 102 2.05 12.24 16.42
CA VAL A 102 2.63 11.26 17.34
C VAL A 102 3.88 11.83 18.03
N ASN A 103 4.72 12.55 17.29
CA ASN A 103 5.94 13.16 17.85
C ASN A 103 5.64 14.36 18.74
N THR A 104 4.54 15.10 18.53
CA THR A 104 4.11 16.18 19.42
C THR A 104 3.45 15.67 20.68
N TRP A 105 2.66 14.59 20.57
CA TRP A 105 1.99 13.97 21.73
C TRP A 105 2.98 13.39 22.74
N GLN A 106 4.08 12.78 22.27
CA GLN A 106 5.23 12.30 23.06
C GLN A 106 4.99 11.63 24.43
N GLY A 107 3.80 11.08 24.68
CA GLY A 107 3.51 9.87 25.48
C GLY A 107 4.11 9.74 26.88
N ALA A 108 4.51 10.84 27.53
CA ALA A 108 5.08 10.86 28.87
C ALA A 108 4.22 11.74 29.79
N GLY A 109 3.10 11.18 30.27
CA GLY A 109 2.30 11.77 31.35
C GLY A 109 1.07 12.59 30.92
N GLU A 110 0.85 12.82 29.63
CA GLU A 110 -0.37 13.48 29.16
C GLU A 110 -1.55 12.50 29.10
N ALA A 111 -2.68 12.90 29.67
CA ALA A 111 -3.91 12.10 29.66
C ALA A 111 -4.36 11.78 28.22
N GLU A 112 -4.92 10.57 28.02
CA GLU A 112 -5.53 10.09 26.76
C GLU A 112 -6.82 10.85 26.38
N SER A 113 -6.90 12.14 26.74
CA SER A 113 -8.06 13.03 26.56
C SER A 113 -7.67 14.40 25.98
N GLY A 114 -6.39 14.66 25.73
CA GLY A 114 -5.92 15.91 25.11
C GLY A 114 -6.30 16.05 23.64
N ALA A 115 -6.33 17.28 23.13
CA ALA A 115 -6.59 17.56 21.72
C ALA A 115 -5.55 16.91 20.79
N GLU A 116 -4.31 16.80 21.27
CA GLU A 116 -3.18 16.16 20.62
C GLU A 116 -3.41 14.65 20.45
N TYR A 117 -3.94 13.99 21.48
CA TYR A 117 -4.28 12.57 21.43
C TYR A 117 -5.42 12.29 20.44
N GLN A 118 -6.44 13.16 20.40
CA GLN A 118 -7.52 13.04 19.41
C GLN A 118 -7.00 13.21 17.98
N ALA A 119 -6.09 14.15 17.73
CA ALA A 119 -5.46 14.30 16.43
C ALA A 119 -4.69 13.03 15.99
N VAL A 120 -4.00 12.37 16.93
CA VAL A 120 -3.33 11.08 16.68
C VAL A 120 -4.34 9.99 16.34
N ARG A 121 -5.45 9.89 17.08
CA ARG A 121 -6.51 8.90 16.80
C ARG A 121 -7.17 9.10 15.45
N ASP A 122 -7.56 10.34 15.12
CA ASP A 122 -8.23 10.66 13.86
C ASP A 122 -7.32 10.38 12.66
N LEU A 123 -6.07 10.80 12.73
CA LEU A 123 -5.09 10.56 11.68
C LEU A 123 -4.73 9.07 11.59
N GLY A 124 -4.66 8.36 12.71
CA GLY A 124 -4.45 6.91 12.77
C GLY A 124 -5.59 6.13 12.11
N ALA A 125 -6.85 6.50 12.39
CA ALA A 125 -8.02 5.89 11.74
C ALA A 125 -8.03 6.13 10.23
N ARG A 126 -7.71 7.35 9.79
CA ARG A 126 -7.56 7.68 8.36
C ARG A 126 -6.44 6.86 7.72
N LEU A 127 -5.28 6.75 8.35
CA LEU A 127 -4.18 5.92 7.88
C LEU A 127 -4.60 4.47 7.70
N GLN A 128 -5.30 3.90 8.69
CA GLN A 128 -5.77 2.52 8.63
C GLN A 128 -6.76 2.31 7.47
N SER A 129 -7.71 3.24 7.27
CA SER A 129 -8.64 3.18 6.15
C SER A 129 -7.91 3.24 4.81
N ASN A 130 -6.96 4.16 4.65
CA ASN A 130 -6.18 4.28 3.43
C ASN A 130 -5.28 3.06 3.19
N ALA A 131 -4.69 2.48 4.24
CA ALA A 131 -3.89 1.27 4.15
C ALA A 131 -4.71 0.08 3.63
N ARG A 132 -5.96 -0.06 4.08
CA ARG A 132 -6.90 -1.08 3.57
C ARG A 132 -7.21 -0.89 2.09
N ILE A 133 -7.49 0.34 1.67
CA ILE A 133 -7.74 0.65 0.24
C ILE A 133 -6.52 0.29 -0.60
N SER A 134 -5.33 0.76 -0.20
CA SER A 134 -4.07 0.43 -0.87
C SER A 134 -3.80 -1.08 -0.91
N ALA A 135 -4.11 -1.81 0.16
CA ALA A 135 -3.98 -3.26 0.22
C ALA A 135 -4.90 -3.97 -0.78
N ILE A 136 -6.17 -3.56 -0.87
CA ILE A 136 -7.13 -4.11 -1.85
C ILE A 136 -6.65 -3.84 -3.28
N LEU A 137 -6.24 -2.60 -3.57
CA LEU A 137 -5.70 -2.25 -4.89
C LEU A 137 -4.44 -3.06 -5.21
N GLY A 138 -3.56 -3.28 -4.23
CA GLY A 138 -2.38 -4.12 -4.36
C GLY A 138 -2.72 -5.58 -4.68
N ILE A 139 -3.73 -6.14 -4.02
CA ILE A 139 -4.22 -7.51 -4.33
C ILE A 139 -4.73 -7.58 -5.77
N ILE A 140 -5.59 -6.65 -6.18
CA ILE A 140 -6.15 -6.62 -7.54
C ILE A 140 -5.03 -6.50 -8.58
N THR A 141 -4.04 -5.63 -8.32
CA THR A 141 -2.88 -5.42 -9.18
C THR A 141 -2.11 -6.72 -9.38
N VAL A 142 -1.75 -7.39 -8.29
CA VAL A 142 -1.00 -8.66 -8.34
C VAL A 142 -1.80 -9.75 -9.04
N LEU A 143 -3.08 -9.91 -8.70
CA LEU A 143 -3.92 -10.93 -9.32
C LEU A 143 -4.06 -10.68 -10.82
N GLY A 144 -4.32 -9.45 -11.25
CA GLY A 144 -4.41 -9.11 -12.68
C GLY A 144 -3.11 -9.40 -13.43
N MET A 145 -1.97 -9.04 -12.85
CA MET A 145 -0.65 -9.28 -13.46
C MET A 145 -0.23 -10.75 -13.47
N VAL A 146 -0.65 -11.56 -12.49
CA VAL A 146 -0.33 -13.00 -12.41
C VAL A 146 -1.27 -13.84 -13.29
N LEU A 147 -2.56 -13.49 -13.30
CA LEU A 147 -3.58 -14.24 -14.02
C LEU A 147 -3.58 -13.91 -15.52
N GLY A 148 -3.34 -12.66 -15.90
CA GLY A 148 -3.32 -12.22 -17.29
C GLY A 148 -2.50 -13.12 -18.21
N PRO A 149 -1.19 -13.31 -17.96
CA PRO A 149 -0.33 -14.15 -18.80
C PRO A 149 -0.78 -15.63 -18.88
N ARG A 150 -1.37 -16.18 -17.81
CA ARG A 150 -1.81 -17.58 -17.77
C ARG A 150 -3.04 -17.84 -18.63
N PHE A 151 -3.91 -16.85 -18.80
CA PHE A 151 -5.05 -16.96 -19.70
C PHE A 151 -4.66 -16.74 -21.17
N VAL A 152 -3.60 -15.98 -21.45
CA VAL A 152 -3.03 -15.85 -22.81
C VAL A 152 -2.43 -17.18 -23.26
N SER A 153 -1.68 -17.89 -22.39
CA SER A 153 -1.06 -19.17 -22.77
C SER A 153 -2.04 -20.31 -23.03
N ILE A 154 -3.25 -20.27 -22.47
CA ILE A 154 -4.30 -21.26 -22.75
C ILE A 154 -4.97 -21.00 -24.12
N SER A 155 -5.04 -19.73 -24.54
CA SER A 155 -5.66 -19.32 -25.81
C SER A 155 -4.82 -19.65 -27.04
N LEU A 156 -3.50 -19.81 -26.90
CA LEU A 156 -2.56 -20.03 -28.00
C LEU A 156 -2.11 -21.49 -28.14
N GLY A 157 -2.58 -22.38 -27.24
CA GLY A 157 -2.24 -23.80 -27.21
C GLY A 157 -3.33 -24.72 -27.77
N GLY A 158 -4.28 -24.20 -28.54
CA GLY A 158 -5.38 -24.94 -29.19
C GLY A 158 -5.31 -24.87 -30.70
#